data_AF-A0A0K8W8D7-F1
#
_entry.id   AF-A0A0K8W8D7-F1
#
_cell.length_a   1.000
_cell.length_b   1.000
_cell.length_c   1.000
_cell.angle_alpha   90.00
_cell.angle_beta   90.00
_cell.angle_gamma   90.00
#
_symmetry.space_group_name_H-M   'P 1'
#
loop_
_entity.id
_entity.type
_entity.pdbx_description
1 polymer ?
#
loop_
_entity_poly.entity_id
_entity_poly.type
_entity_poly.pdbx_seq_one_letter_code
_entity_poly.pdbx_strand_id
1 'polypeptide(L)'
;MDYTKRFLWLSGILLGPILLAALTLQDAASPVFQNHKTKEWTNLDNITFSFDCTHRPVGFYADMEYNCQIFHMCDEEGNRIPHLCANETSFNQEYRICDWDYNFNCTESPKWFYLNELTYATEPPDEDEDY
;
A
#
# COMPACT_ATOMS: atom_id res chain seq x y z
N MET A 1 42.67 1.86 -74.44
CA MET A 1 43.05 2.98 -73.56
C MET A 1 41.90 3.96 -73.63
N ASP A 2 40.90 3.78 -72.78
CA ASP A 2 39.63 4.49 -72.90
C ASP A 2 39.52 5.69 -71.97
N TYR A 3 38.92 6.71 -72.56
CA TYR A 3 38.82 8.09 -72.13
C TYR A 3 37.54 8.25 -71.32
N THR A 4 37.63 8.43 -70.01
CA THR A 4 36.47 8.90 -69.22
C THR A 4 36.93 9.53 -67.92
N LYS A 5 37.56 10.71 -68.04
CA LYS A 5 37.63 11.68 -66.94
C LYS A 5 36.45 12.64 -67.08
N ARG A 6 35.82 12.91 -65.94
CA ARG A 6 34.92 14.04 -65.65
C ARG A 6 33.50 13.92 -66.19
N PHE A 7 32.68 13.13 -65.51
CA PHE A 7 31.32 13.53 -65.20
C PHE A 7 31.08 13.34 -63.71
N LEU A 8 30.93 14.49 -63.04
CA LEU A 8 30.00 14.72 -61.94
C LEU A 8 30.10 13.81 -60.71
N TRP A 9 30.77 14.36 -59.70
CA TRP A 9 30.33 14.35 -58.32
C TRP A 9 28.80 14.44 -58.26
N LEU A 10 28.07 13.38 -57.87
CA LEU A 10 26.67 13.40 -57.41
C LEU A 10 26.17 11.96 -57.14
N SER A 11 26.72 11.26 -56.15
CA SER A 11 26.07 10.07 -55.53
C SER A 11 26.92 9.52 -54.38
N GLY A 12 27.04 10.30 -53.30
CA GLY A 12 27.70 9.84 -52.07
C GLY A 12 27.01 10.31 -50.81
N ILE A 13 25.78 10.83 -50.92
CA ILE A 13 24.93 11.12 -49.78
C ILE A 13 23.99 9.92 -49.65
N LEU A 14 23.94 9.32 -48.46
CA LEU A 14 22.90 8.44 -47.89
C LEU A 14 23.40 7.14 -47.21
N LEU A 15 24.68 7.00 -46.83
CA LEU A 15 25.09 5.90 -45.92
C LEU A 15 26.03 6.34 -44.78
N GLY A 16 26.03 7.64 -44.44
CA GLY A 16 26.92 8.22 -43.43
C GLY A 16 26.34 8.48 -42.03
N PRO A 17 25.03 8.78 -41.82
CA PRO A 17 24.60 9.22 -40.50
C PRO A 17 24.05 8.09 -39.60
N ILE A 18 23.91 6.86 -40.09
CA ILE A 18 23.24 5.78 -39.33
C ILE A 18 24.19 5.13 -38.29
N LEU A 19 25.51 5.27 -38.43
CA LEU A 19 26.48 4.65 -37.51
C LEU A 19 26.88 5.51 -36.30
N LEU A 20 26.46 6.78 -36.21
CA LEU A 20 26.69 7.63 -35.03
C LEU A 20 25.50 7.70 -34.07
N ALA A 21 24.35 7.10 -34.40
CA ALA A 21 23.17 7.08 -33.54
C ALA A 21 23.11 5.87 -32.58
N ALA A 22 24.07 4.93 -32.64
CA ALA A 22 24.05 3.69 -31.86
C ALA A 22 24.90 3.71 -30.57
N LEU A 23 25.50 4.86 -30.21
CA LEU A 23 26.35 4.99 -29.01
C LEU A 23 25.72 5.79 -27.86
N THR A 24 24.44 6.17 -27.96
CA THR A 24 23.68 6.61 -26.78
C THR A 24 22.79 5.48 -26.27
N LEU A 25 23.40 4.38 -25.84
CA LEU A 25 22.84 3.62 -24.72
C LEU A 25 23.11 4.48 -23.47
N GLN A 26 22.37 5.57 -23.34
CA GLN A 26 22.19 6.16 -22.02
C GLN A 26 21.26 5.17 -21.32
N ASP A 27 21.82 4.46 -20.35
CA ASP A 27 21.07 3.62 -19.42
C ASP A 27 19.75 4.31 -19.09
N ALA A 28 18.65 3.58 -19.30
CA ALA A 28 17.38 3.97 -18.71
C ALA A 28 17.59 3.96 -17.20
N ALA A 29 18.04 5.10 -16.67
CA ALA A 29 18.07 5.35 -15.24
C ALA A 29 16.67 5.02 -14.76
N SER A 30 16.55 3.89 -14.05
CA SER A 30 15.29 3.48 -13.46
C SER A 30 14.83 4.64 -12.59
N PRO A 31 13.68 5.29 -12.89
CA PRO A 31 13.18 6.29 -11.99
C PRO A 31 12.53 5.55 -10.85
N VAL A 32 13.25 5.55 -9.73
CA VAL A 32 12.71 5.58 -8.38
C VAL A 32 12.16 4.21 -7.91
N PHE A 33 12.61 3.80 -6.72
CA PHE A 33 11.86 2.87 -5.86
C PHE A 33 10.43 3.39 -5.83
N GLN A 34 9.55 2.82 -6.65
CA GLN A 34 8.13 3.09 -6.56
C GLN A 34 7.80 2.61 -5.16
N ASN A 35 7.66 3.55 -4.22
CA ASN A 35 6.86 3.29 -3.05
C ASN A 35 5.53 2.80 -3.64
N HIS A 36 5.29 1.49 -3.63
CA HIS A 36 3.99 0.90 -3.90
C HIS A 36 3.06 1.32 -2.74
N LYS A 37 2.86 2.62 -2.58
CA LYS A 37 1.71 3.22 -1.94
C LYS A 37 0.86 3.77 -3.08
N THR A 38 0.38 2.89 -3.95
CA THR A 38 -0.98 3.10 -4.43
C THR A 38 -1.81 3.13 -3.16
N LYS A 39 -2.36 4.30 -2.81
CA LYS A 39 -3.28 4.43 -1.70
C LYS A 39 -4.36 3.36 -1.88
N GLU A 40 -4.26 2.29 -1.10
CA GLU A 40 -5.16 1.13 -1.07
C GLU A 40 -6.65 1.52 -0.94
N TRP A 41 -6.87 2.72 -0.42
CA TRP A 41 -8.08 3.52 -0.43
C TRP A 41 -8.88 3.55 -1.76
N THR A 42 -8.24 3.47 -2.92
CA THR A 42 -8.95 3.52 -4.22
C THR A 42 -9.81 2.28 -4.51
N ASN A 43 -9.75 1.23 -3.67
CA ASN A 43 -10.58 0.03 -3.80
C ASN A 43 -11.77 -0.02 -2.83
N LEU A 44 -11.98 1.02 -2.00
CA LEU A 44 -13.09 1.07 -1.03
C LEU A 44 -14.23 2.02 -1.46
N ASP A 45 -14.15 2.61 -2.66
CA ASP A 45 -15.06 3.66 -3.12
C ASP A 45 -16.53 3.22 -3.27
N ASN A 46 -16.79 1.91 -3.34
CA ASN A 46 -18.14 1.33 -3.45
C ASN A 46 -18.55 0.50 -2.21
N ILE A 47 -17.84 0.68 -1.10
CA ILE A 47 -18.08 -0.04 0.15
C ILE A 47 -18.71 0.93 1.15
N THR A 48 -19.81 0.49 1.77
CA THR A 48 -20.51 1.27 2.81
C THR A 48 -20.27 0.63 4.16
N PHE A 49 -19.89 1.43 5.15
CA PHE A 49 -19.58 0.92 6.48
C PHE A 49 -20.62 1.41 7.49
N SER A 50 -21.16 0.49 8.28
CA SER A 50 -21.98 0.81 9.46
C SER A 50 -21.14 1.25 10.66
N PHE A 51 -19.86 0.86 10.71
CA PHE A 51 -18.93 1.20 11.77
C PHE A 51 -18.55 2.69 11.78
N ASP A 52 -18.47 3.28 12.98
CA ASP A 52 -17.94 4.63 13.21
C ASP A 52 -17.06 4.68 14.48
N CYS A 53 -16.25 5.73 14.57
CA CYS A 53 -15.32 5.97 15.67
C CYS A 53 -15.92 6.79 16.83
N THR A 54 -17.24 7.00 16.85
CA THR A 54 -17.89 7.82 17.87
C THR A 54 -17.82 7.13 19.23
N HIS A 55 -17.33 7.84 20.25
CA HIS A 55 -17.13 7.32 21.61
C HIS A 55 -16.20 6.09 21.67
N ARG A 56 -15.24 6.00 20.75
CA ARG A 56 -14.25 4.92 20.72
C ARG A 56 -12.86 5.48 20.97
N PRO A 57 -12.01 4.78 21.75
CA PRO A 57 -10.59 5.09 21.86
C PRO A 57 -9.89 5.06 20.50
N VAL A 58 -8.78 5.79 20.40
CA VAL A 58 -7.83 5.66 19.29
C VAL A 58 -7.36 4.22 19.20
N GLY A 59 -7.33 3.65 18.00
CA GLY A 59 -6.91 2.26 17.82
C GLY A 59 -7.53 1.59 16.60
N PHE A 60 -7.50 0.27 16.59
CA PHE A 60 -7.90 -0.55 15.45
C PHE A 60 -9.13 -1.37 15.78
N TYR A 61 -10.09 -1.45 14.86
CA TYR A 61 -11.36 -2.12 15.06
C TYR A 61 -11.66 -3.03 13.88
N ALA A 62 -11.74 -4.33 14.13
CA ALA A 62 -12.12 -5.32 13.14
C ALA A 62 -13.55 -5.06 12.63
N ASP A 63 -13.75 -5.07 11.31
CA ASP A 63 -15.09 -4.93 10.73
C ASP A 63 -15.72 -6.31 10.49
N MET A 64 -16.58 -6.72 11.43
CA MET A 64 -17.27 -8.00 11.35
C MET A 64 -18.30 -8.06 10.21
N GLU A 65 -18.80 -6.92 9.69
CA GLU A 65 -19.71 -6.89 8.53
C GLU A 65 -19.01 -7.41 7.26
N TYR A 66 -17.69 -7.23 7.20
CA TYR A 66 -16.82 -7.65 6.10
C TYR A 66 -15.91 -8.83 6.48
N ASN A 67 -16.35 -9.70 7.41
CA ASN A 67 -15.60 -10.87 7.88
C ASN A 67 -14.16 -10.54 8.34
N CYS A 68 -13.99 -9.36 8.93
CA CYS A 68 -12.72 -8.79 9.35
C CYS A 68 -11.69 -8.63 8.23
N GLN A 69 -12.05 -8.81 6.95
CA GLN A 69 -11.15 -8.50 5.83
C GLN A 69 -10.87 -6.98 5.78
N ILE A 70 -11.80 -6.18 6.31
CA ILE A 70 -11.61 -4.75 6.54
C ILE A 70 -11.47 -4.53 8.06
N PHE A 71 -10.62 -3.57 8.43
CA PHE A 71 -10.57 -3.02 9.78
C PHE A 71 -10.50 -1.50 9.71
N HIS A 72 -10.94 -0.83 10.77
CA HIS A 72 -10.97 0.63 10.86
C HIS A 72 -9.93 1.10 11.87
N MET A 73 -9.08 2.03 11.45
CA MET A 73 -8.30 2.82 12.39
C MET A 73 -9.12 4.05 12.78
N CYS A 74 -9.29 4.26 14.08
CA CYS A 74 -9.81 5.50 14.65
C CYS A 74 -8.64 6.36 15.12
N ASP A 75 -8.56 7.60 14.64
CA ASP A 75 -7.54 8.57 15.08
C ASP A 75 -8.04 9.44 16.24
N GLU A 76 -7.18 10.36 16.69
CA GLU A 76 -7.44 11.26 17.83
C GLU A 76 -8.62 12.21 17.58
N GLU A 77 -8.86 12.58 16.33
CA GLU A 77 -9.97 13.42 15.91
C GLU A 77 -11.29 12.63 15.70
N GLY A 78 -11.26 11.31 15.87
CA GLY A 78 -12.40 10.43 15.65
C GLY A 78 -12.70 10.18 14.16
N ASN A 79 -11.75 10.45 13.26
CA ASN A 79 -11.88 10.05 11.87
C ASN A 79 -11.74 8.53 11.74
N ARG A 80 -12.55 7.96 10.85
CA ARG A 80 -12.51 6.54 10.49
C ARG A 80 -11.67 6.35 9.24
N ILE A 81 -10.65 5.51 9.35
CA ILE A 81 -9.69 5.20 8.30
C ILE A 81 -9.78 3.68 8.03
N PRO A 82 -10.60 3.21 7.06
CA PRO A 82 -10.72 1.78 6.72
C PRO A 82 -9.53 1.19 5.93
N HIS A 83 -8.98 0.08 6.41
CA HIS A 83 -7.90 -0.66 5.79
C HIS A 83 -8.39 -2.05 5.34
N LEU A 84 -7.91 -2.51 4.19
CA LEU A 84 -8.18 -3.84 3.65
C LEU A 84 -6.99 -4.75 3.96
N CYS A 85 -7.26 -5.97 4.42
CA CYS A 85 -6.27 -7.03 4.50
C CYS A 85 -6.08 -7.71 3.13
N ALA A 86 -4.93 -8.34 2.92
CA ALA A 86 -4.69 -9.10 1.69
C ALA A 86 -5.72 -10.24 1.51
N ASN A 87 -5.84 -10.76 0.30
CA ASN A 87 -6.70 -11.92 0.03
C ASN A 87 -6.36 -13.09 0.97
N GLU A 88 -7.39 -13.78 1.45
CA GLU A 88 -7.30 -14.94 2.38
C GLU A 88 -6.79 -14.58 3.79
N THR A 89 -6.69 -13.29 4.10
CA THR A 89 -6.36 -12.81 5.45
C THR A 89 -7.47 -11.91 6.00
N SER A 90 -7.61 -11.94 7.32
CA SER A 90 -8.55 -11.11 8.08
C SER A 90 -7.83 -10.49 9.27
N PHE A 91 -8.31 -9.32 9.70
CA PHE A 91 -7.75 -8.60 10.83
C PHE A 91 -8.05 -9.34 12.14
N ASN A 92 -6.99 -9.85 12.76
CA ASN A 92 -7.01 -10.44 14.07
C ASN A 92 -6.91 -9.32 15.12
N GLN A 93 -8.04 -9.01 15.77
CA GLN A 93 -8.12 -7.93 16.75
C GLN A 93 -7.24 -8.14 17.99
N GLU A 94 -7.02 -9.38 18.41
CA GLU A 94 -6.19 -9.72 19.58
C GLU A 94 -4.73 -9.32 19.34
N TYR A 95 -4.20 -9.69 18.18
CA TYR A 95 -2.80 -9.42 17.81
C TYR A 95 -2.62 -8.12 17.02
N ARG A 96 -3.71 -7.48 16.60
CA ARG A 96 -3.74 -6.24 15.80
C ARG A 96 -2.96 -6.35 14.49
N ILE A 97 -3.08 -7.49 13.81
CA ILE A 97 -2.46 -7.78 12.51
C ILE A 97 -3.45 -8.45 11.57
N CYS A 98 -3.23 -8.39 10.26
CA CYS A 98 -3.89 -9.29 9.32
C CYS A 98 -3.24 -10.68 9.42
N ASP A 99 -4.03 -11.68 9.77
CA ASP A 99 -3.61 -13.08 9.87
C ASP A 99 -4.49 -13.93 8.95
N TRP A 100 -4.13 -15.19 8.73
CA TRP A 100 -4.95 -16.12 7.98
C TRP A 100 -6.34 -16.25 8.61
N ASP A 101 -7.39 -16.21 7.79
CA ASP A 101 -8.78 -16.15 8.25
C ASP A 101 -9.21 -17.36 9.10
N TYR A 102 -8.52 -18.50 8.96
CA TYR A 102 -8.77 -19.72 9.73
C TYR A 102 -8.00 -19.81 11.06
N ASN A 103 -7.10 -18.86 11.37
CA ASN A 103 -6.32 -18.89 12.61
C ASN A 103 -7.11 -18.37 13.83
N PHE A 104 -8.20 -17.65 13.62
CA PHE A 104 -8.99 -17.03 14.69
C PHE A 104 -10.46 -16.89 14.29
N ASN A 105 -11.33 -16.58 15.25
CA ASN A 105 -12.74 -16.31 14.98
C ASN A 105 -13.00 -14.80 14.95
N CYS A 106 -13.20 -14.24 13.75
CA CYS A 106 -13.49 -12.82 13.53
C CYS A 106 -14.65 -12.28 14.40
N THR A 107 -15.68 -13.09 14.66
CA THR A 107 -16.84 -12.66 15.47
C THR A 107 -16.50 -12.42 16.94
N GLU A 108 -15.35 -12.92 17.40
CA GLU A 108 -14.84 -12.71 18.77
C GLU A 108 -14.02 -11.43 18.91
N SER A 109 -13.76 -10.70 17.82
CA SER A 109 -13.02 -9.44 17.84
C SER A 109 -13.46 -8.46 18.94
N PRO A 110 -14.76 -8.26 19.24
CA PRO A 110 -15.19 -7.34 20.30
C PRO A 110 -14.62 -7.66 21.69
N LYS A 111 -14.25 -8.92 21.97
CA LYS A 111 -13.61 -9.31 23.23
C LYS A 111 -12.27 -8.60 23.45
N TRP A 112 -11.64 -8.15 22.37
CA TRP A 112 -10.29 -7.59 22.35
C TRP A 112 -10.26 -6.07 22.09
N PHE A 113 -11.42 -5.40 21.97
CA PHE A 113 -11.46 -3.95 21.73
C PHE A 113 -10.86 -3.12 22.88
N TYR A 114 -10.84 -3.66 24.10
CA TYR A 114 -10.19 -3.01 25.25
C TYR A 114 -8.68 -2.77 25.01
N LEU A 115 -8.04 -3.55 24.14
CA LEU A 115 -6.62 -3.36 23.79
C LEU A 115 -6.35 -2.00 23.13
N ASN A 116 -7.38 -1.35 22.58
CA ASN A 116 -7.24 -0.01 22.00
C ASN A 116 -6.99 1.06 23.07
N GLU A 117 -7.56 0.90 24.27
CA GLU A 117 -7.30 1.79 25.42
C GLU A 117 -5.85 1.69 25.92
N LEU A 118 -5.21 0.54 25.66
CA LEU A 118 -3.83 0.27 26.05
C LEU A 118 -2.80 0.67 24.98
N THR A 119 -3.23 1.20 23.82
CA THR A 119 -2.32 1.51 22.70
C THR A 119 -1.26 2.56 23.07
N TYR A 120 -1.59 3.49 23.97
CA TYR A 120 -0.70 4.57 24.42
C TYR A 120 -0.51 4.58 25.94
N ALA A 121 -0.78 3.47 26.64
CA ALA A 121 -0.54 3.39 28.07
C ALA A 121 0.96 3.60 28.34
N THR A 122 1.31 4.73 28.92
CA THR A 122 2.70 5.12 29.22
C THR A 122 3.24 4.49 30.50
N GLU A 123 2.35 3.97 31.34
CA GLU A 123 2.65 3.38 32.65
C GLU A 123 1.89 2.04 32.74
N PRO A 124 2.55 0.94 33.15
CA PRO A 124 1.85 -0.28 33.57
C PRO A 124 0.88 0.05 34.71
N PRO A 125 -0.25 -0.67 34.86
CA PRO A 125 -1.07 -0.54 36.06
C PRO A 125 -0.21 -0.82 37.28
N ASP A 126 -0.20 0.08 38.27
CA ASP A 126 0.46 -0.17 39.54
C ASP A 126 -0.18 -1.41 40.18
N GLU A 127 0.62 -2.42 40.53
CA GLU A 127 0.16 -3.71 41.09
C GLU A 127 -0.48 -3.57 42.49
N ASP A 128 -0.59 -2.35 43.03
CA ASP A 128 -0.95 -2.07 44.43
C ASP A 128 -2.40 -1.56 44.63
N GLU A 129 -3.25 -1.43 43.61
CA GLU A 129 -4.68 -1.12 43.77
C GLU A 129 -5.58 -2.37 43.84
N ASP A 130 -5.33 -3.23 44.83
CA ASP A 130 -6.34 -4.13 45.40
C ASP A 130 -6.40 -3.89 46.92
N TYR A 131 -7.39 -3.10 47.37
CA TYR A 131 -7.79 -2.98 48.77
C TYR A 131 -9.30 -2.72 48.91
#